data_AF-A0A1W5ZSV5-F1
#
_entry.id   AF-A0A1W5ZSV5-F1
#
_cell.length_a   1.000
_cell.length_b   1.000
_cell.length_c   1.000
_cell.angle_alpha   90.00
_cell.angle_beta   90.00
_cell.angle_gamma   90.00
#
_symmetry.space_group_name_H-M   'P 1'
#
loop_
_entity.id
_entity.type
_entity.pdbx_description
1 polymer ?
#
loop_
_entity_poly.entity_id
_entity_poly.type
_entity_poly.pdbx_seq_one_letter_code
_entity_poly.pdbx_strand_id
1 'polypeptide(L)'
;MRWVLILGFVCTLLAACATADGNDSKDESEKVKNQFMDEVADQLKQGDLAKYVSTELEVEDVENILRGDTTHFGFKLTGKLNKEFESLTEREQYELLKEFDSKAFIKTFDEDHIDYSCEVDSITLSDPSDTFEVSRATSFIIMKNEHYFSPTPTATAYKVLDEVDDSEIYSYMKDQYDKLTDSGKSYDPQYHDPVVAEKAADKFNMTAEEAAEIYVNFQIRKE
;
A
#
# COMPACT_ATOMS: atom_id res chain seq x y z
N MET A 1 -21.85 -51.49 -51.14
CA MET A 1 -22.28 -50.13 -50.75
C MET A 1 -23.46 -50.28 -49.79
N ARG A 2 -23.35 -49.79 -48.56
CA ARG A 2 -24.38 -49.91 -47.51
C ARG A 2 -24.95 -48.53 -47.17
N TRP A 3 -26.22 -48.52 -46.77
CA TRP A 3 -27.09 -47.36 -46.53
C TRP A 3 -27.01 -46.82 -45.08
N VAL A 4 -27.87 -45.82 -44.80
CA VAL A 4 -28.42 -45.35 -43.48
C VAL A 4 -27.65 -44.13 -42.91
N LEU A 5 -28.20 -42.91 -42.71
CA LEU A 5 -29.43 -42.39 -42.04
C LEU A 5 -29.31 -42.39 -40.49
N ILE A 6 -29.88 -41.47 -39.68
CA ILE A 6 -30.64 -40.21 -39.90
C ILE A 6 -30.11 -39.14 -38.87
N LEU A 7 -30.80 -38.00 -38.73
CA LEU A 7 -30.91 -37.11 -37.55
C LEU A 7 -29.78 -36.06 -37.33
N GLY A 8 -30.05 -34.77 -37.13
CA GLY A 8 -31.34 -34.09 -36.87
C GLY A 8 -31.29 -33.37 -35.53
N PHE A 9 -30.64 -32.20 -35.47
CA PHE A 9 -30.51 -31.45 -34.22
C PHE A 9 -31.66 -30.45 -34.07
N VAL A 10 -32.41 -30.60 -32.99
CA VAL A 10 -33.60 -29.81 -32.68
C VAL A 10 -33.16 -28.51 -31.99
N CYS A 11 -33.58 -27.36 -32.52
CA CYS A 11 -33.51 -26.10 -31.76
C CYS A 11 -34.54 -26.12 -30.64
N THR A 12 -34.17 -26.64 -29.47
CA THR A 12 -34.94 -26.43 -28.24
C THR A 12 -34.67 -25.02 -27.72
N LEU A 13 -35.64 -24.12 -27.95
CA LEU A 13 -35.80 -22.90 -27.16
C LEU A 13 -35.97 -23.29 -25.68
N LEU A 14 -34.90 -23.21 -24.90
CA LEU A 14 -35.00 -23.16 -23.45
C LEU A 14 -35.17 -21.70 -23.04
N ALA A 15 -36.43 -21.34 -22.76
CA ALA A 15 -36.70 -20.17 -21.93
C ALA A 15 -36.21 -20.49 -20.51
N ALA A 16 -35.01 -20.02 -20.17
CA ALA A 16 -34.56 -19.96 -18.79
C ALA A 16 -35.18 -18.72 -18.15
N CYS A 17 -35.97 -18.91 -17.10
CA CYS A 17 -36.43 -17.81 -16.27
C CYS A 17 -35.22 -17.12 -15.63
N ALA A 18 -35.21 -15.79 -15.66
CA ALA A 18 -34.19 -15.02 -14.96
C ALA A 18 -34.29 -15.25 -13.45
N THR A 19 -33.28 -15.90 -12.88
CA THR A 19 -32.93 -15.77 -11.46
C THR A 19 -31.75 -14.80 -11.36
N ALA A 20 -32.06 -13.51 -11.36
CA ALA A 20 -31.08 -12.48 -11.05
C ALA A 20 -30.90 -12.43 -9.52
N ASP A 21 -29.78 -12.95 -9.01
CA ASP A 21 -29.33 -12.71 -7.62
C ASP A 21 -27.87 -13.17 -7.35
N GLY A 22 -26.91 -12.83 -8.22
CA GLY A 22 -25.48 -13.05 -7.91
C GLY A 22 -24.52 -13.36 -9.06
N ASN A 23 -24.98 -13.43 -10.31
CA ASN A 23 -24.07 -13.51 -11.45
C ASN A 23 -23.63 -12.10 -11.92
N ASP A 24 -24.54 -11.12 -11.82
CA ASP A 24 -24.33 -9.76 -12.34
C ASP A 24 -23.30 -8.96 -11.52
N SER A 25 -23.35 -9.05 -10.18
CA SER A 25 -22.40 -8.35 -9.29
C SER A 25 -20.95 -8.84 -9.41
N LYS A 26 -20.76 -10.08 -9.89
CA LYS A 26 -19.41 -10.62 -10.17
C LYS A 26 -18.87 -10.08 -11.49
N ASP A 27 -19.70 -10.01 -12.54
CA ASP A 27 -19.36 -9.39 -13.82
C ASP A 27 -19.01 -7.89 -13.64
N GLU A 28 -19.77 -7.16 -12.80
CA GLU A 28 -19.49 -5.76 -12.45
C GLU A 28 -18.15 -5.59 -11.72
N SER A 29 -17.86 -6.44 -10.72
CA SER A 29 -16.57 -6.43 -10.00
C SER A 29 -15.39 -6.72 -10.94
N GLU A 30 -15.51 -7.71 -11.83
CA GLU A 30 -14.47 -8.00 -12.83
C GLU A 30 -14.29 -6.84 -13.84
N LYS A 31 -15.38 -6.17 -14.25
CA LYS A 31 -15.32 -4.97 -15.11
C LYS A 31 -14.61 -3.80 -14.42
N VAL A 32 -15.00 -3.46 -13.19
CA VAL A 32 -14.40 -2.35 -12.41
C VAL A 32 -12.92 -2.65 -12.12
N LYS A 33 -12.58 -3.89 -11.73
CA LYS A 33 -11.20 -4.37 -11.58
C LYS A 33 -10.38 -4.12 -12.84
N ASN A 34 -10.84 -4.59 -14.00
CA ASN A 34 -10.09 -4.46 -15.24
C ASN A 34 -9.85 -2.98 -15.61
N GLN A 35 -10.88 -2.13 -15.49
CA GLN A 35 -10.77 -0.71 -15.81
C GLN A 35 -9.91 0.08 -14.81
N PHE A 36 -9.84 -0.35 -13.54
CA PHE A 36 -8.90 0.22 -12.56
C PHE A 36 -7.46 -0.23 -12.83
N MET A 37 -7.26 -1.50 -13.17
CA MET A 37 -5.92 -2.08 -13.38
C MET A 37 -5.18 -1.50 -14.58
N ASP A 38 -5.87 -1.12 -15.65
CA ASP A 38 -5.26 -0.40 -16.77
C ASP A 38 -4.60 0.91 -16.31
N GLU A 39 -5.28 1.68 -15.44
CA GLU A 39 -4.75 2.94 -14.91
C GLU A 39 -3.66 2.74 -13.87
N VAL A 40 -3.79 1.75 -12.97
CA VAL A 40 -2.73 1.35 -12.03
C VAL A 40 -1.45 0.99 -12.78
N ALA A 41 -1.57 0.20 -13.85
CA ALA A 41 -0.44 -0.16 -14.71
C ALA A 41 0.16 1.06 -15.41
N ASP A 42 -0.65 2.00 -15.90
CA ASP A 42 -0.15 3.23 -16.51
C ASP A 42 0.50 4.20 -15.52
N GLN A 43 0.00 4.29 -14.28
CA GLN A 43 0.65 5.06 -13.20
C GLN A 43 1.99 4.43 -12.75
N LEU A 44 2.08 3.10 -12.71
CA LEU A 44 3.32 2.39 -12.36
C LEU A 44 4.37 2.43 -13.48
N LYS A 45 3.97 2.59 -14.75
CA LYS A 45 4.90 2.90 -15.86
C LYS A 45 5.47 4.32 -15.79
N GLN A 46 4.80 5.24 -15.10
CA GLN A 46 5.21 6.65 -14.95
C GLN A 46 6.14 6.83 -13.75
N GLY A 47 7.33 6.22 -13.78
CA GLY A 47 8.21 6.19 -12.61
C GLY A 47 9.65 5.81 -12.88
N ASP A 48 10.49 5.98 -11.86
CA ASP A 48 11.81 5.35 -11.82
C ASP A 48 11.69 3.88 -11.37
N LEU A 49 10.75 3.55 -10.47
CA LEU A 49 10.40 2.17 -10.09
C LEU A 49 9.99 1.32 -11.32
N ALA A 50 9.38 1.94 -12.32
CA ALA A 50 8.97 1.31 -13.59
C ALA A 50 10.11 0.57 -14.31
N LYS A 51 11.35 1.03 -14.15
CA LYS A 51 12.55 0.45 -14.77
C LYS A 51 12.94 -0.90 -14.14
N TYR A 52 12.50 -1.13 -12.91
CA TYR A 52 12.92 -2.23 -12.05
C TYR A 52 11.87 -3.34 -11.96
N VAL A 53 10.60 -3.06 -12.20
CA VAL A 53 9.53 -4.07 -12.20
C VAL A 53 9.55 -4.87 -13.52
N SER A 54 9.76 -6.18 -13.46
CA SER A 54 10.00 -7.05 -14.62
C SER A 54 8.75 -7.47 -15.41
N THR A 55 7.74 -6.60 -15.44
CA THR A 55 6.41 -6.73 -16.10
C THR A 55 5.41 -7.79 -15.60
N GLU A 56 4.14 -7.43 -15.82
CA GLU A 56 2.89 -7.98 -15.30
C GLU A 56 2.78 -7.99 -13.76
N LEU A 57 1.89 -7.13 -13.27
CA LEU A 57 1.44 -7.10 -11.89
C LEU A 57 0.20 -7.97 -11.77
N GLU A 58 0.25 -8.95 -10.89
CA GLU A 58 -0.89 -9.81 -10.59
C GLU A 58 -1.74 -9.15 -9.49
N VAL A 59 -3.06 -9.34 -9.55
CA VAL A 59 -4.00 -8.87 -8.52
C VAL A 59 -4.43 -10.07 -7.70
N GLU A 60 -3.87 -10.21 -6.50
CA GLU A 60 -4.12 -11.38 -5.65
C GLU A 60 -5.47 -11.31 -4.94
N ASP A 61 -5.85 -10.13 -4.47
CA ASP A 61 -7.02 -9.96 -3.61
C ASP A 61 -7.81 -8.69 -3.97
N VAL A 62 -9.12 -8.75 -3.74
CA VAL A 62 -10.06 -7.65 -3.94
C VAL A 62 -11.03 -7.66 -2.76
N GLU A 63 -10.68 -6.94 -1.70
CA GLU A 63 -11.57 -6.77 -0.56
C GLU A 63 -12.64 -5.73 -0.92
N ASN A 64 -13.92 -6.07 -0.77
CA ASN A 64 -15.00 -5.11 -1.01
C ASN A 64 -15.81 -4.78 0.25
N ILE A 65 -16.02 -3.49 0.47
CA ILE A 65 -16.73 -2.96 1.65
C ILE A 65 -17.77 -1.95 1.19
N LEU A 66 -19.04 -2.22 1.48
CA LEU A 66 -20.12 -1.25 1.30
C LEU A 66 -20.02 -0.16 2.39
N ARG A 67 -19.84 1.10 1.99
CA ARG A 67 -19.78 2.27 2.88
C ARG A 67 -20.85 3.29 2.45
N GLY A 68 -22.05 3.14 3.02
CA GLY A 68 -23.21 3.91 2.58
C GLY A 68 -23.67 3.42 1.21
N ASP A 69 -23.83 4.33 0.26
CA ASP A 69 -24.18 4.03 -1.13
C ASP A 69 -22.94 3.73 -2.01
N THR A 70 -21.73 3.85 -1.45
CA THR A 70 -20.46 3.58 -2.14
C THR A 70 -19.98 2.15 -1.91
N THR A 71 -19.63 1.43 -2.98
CA THR A 71 -18.87 0.16 -2.89
C THR A 71 -17.38 0.47 -3.01
N HIS A 72 -16.63 0.23 -1.94
CA HIS A 72 -15.19 0.39 -1.94
C HIS A 72 -14.49 -0.95 -2.24
N PHE A 73 -13.44 -0.92 -3.07
CA PHE A 73 -12.62 -2.04 -3.49
C PHE A 73 -11.14 -1.77 -3.19
N GLY A 74 -10.59 -2.51 -2.22
CA GLY A 74 -9.16 -2.51 -1.90
C GLY A 74 -8.43 -3.59 -2.69
N PHE A 75 -7.35 -3.23 -3.38
CA PHE A 75 -6.59 -4.10 -4.26
C PHE A 75 -5.19 -4.37 -3.70
N LYS A 76 -4.78 -5.64 -3.71
CA LYS A 76 -3.41 -6.08 -3.40
C LYS A 76 -2.70 -6.49 -4.68
N LEU A 77 -1.57 -5.86 -4.99
CA LEU A 77 -0.79 -6.13 -6.18
C LEU A 77 0.45 -6.95 -5.86
N THR A 78 0.81 -7.89 -6.73
CA THR A 78 2.11 -8.57 -6.64
C THR A 78 2.89 -8.49 -7.93
N GLY A 79 4.22 -8.45 -7.82
CA GLY A 79 5.11 -8.21 -8.93
C GLY A 79 6.52 -8.73 -8.68
N LYS A 80 7.33 -8.71 -9.74
CA LYS A 80 8.73 -9.13 -9.71
C LYS A 80 9.65 -7.98 -10.00
N LEU A 81 10.77 -7.95 -9.28
CA LEU A 81 11.87 -7.02 -9.48
C LEU A 81 12.91 -7.67 -10.38
N ASN A 82 13.59 -6.85 -11.17
CA ASN A 82 14.68 -7.28 -12.02
C ASN A 82 16.02 -7.21 -11.27
N LYS A 83 17.05 -7.81 -11.86
CA LYS A 83 18.41 -7.87 -11.30
C LYS A 83 19.12 -6.52 -11.19
N GLU A 84 18.59 -5.47 -11.82
CA GLU A 84 19.15 -4.13 -11.68
C GLU A 84 18.75 -3.55 -10.32
N PHE A 85 17.58 -3.91 -9.79
CA PHE A 85 17.14 -3.55 -8.43
C PHE A 85 18.00 -4.20 -7.33
N GLU A 86 18.37 -5.48 -7.50
CA GLU A 86 19.30 -6.20 -6.62
C GLU A 86 20.66 -5.49 -6.50
N SER A 87 21.05 -4.71 -7.52
CA SER A 87 22.36 -4.03 -7.58
C SER A 87 22.39 -2.64 -6.91
N LEU A 88 21.21 -2.13 -6.52
CA LEU A 88 21.06 -0.84 -5.85
C LEU A 88 21.48 -0.91 -4.38
N THR A 89 21.87 0.23 -3.81
CA THR A 89 21.99 0.34 -2.35
C THR A 89 20.62 0.30 -1.69
N GLU A 90 20.54 -0.15 -0.43
CA GLU A 90 19.27 -0.20 0.32
C GLU A 90 18.55 1.16 0.35
N ARG A 91 19.30 2.27 0.32
CA ARG A 91 18.75 3.62 0.22
C ARG A 91 18.10 3.92 -1.12
N GLU A 92 18.71 3.48 -2.22
CA GLU A 92 18.12 3.62 -3.56
C GLU A 92 16.90 2.70 -3.71
N GLN A 93 16.95 1.48 -3.17
CA GLN A 93 15.79 0.57 -3.10
C GLN A 93 14.62 1.22 -2.34
N TYR A 94 14.87 1.76 -1.15
CA TYR A 94 13.86 2.41 -0.30
C TYR A 94 13.23 3.65 -0.96
N GLU A 95 14.05 4.55 -1.53
CA GLU A 95 13.53 5.74 -2.21
C GLU A 95 12.72 5.41 -3.47
N LEU A 96 13.06 4.33 -4.19
CA LEU A 96 12.24 3.83 -5.30
C LEU A 96 10.92 3.21 -4.82
N LEU A 97 10.92 2.48 -3.70
CA LEU A 97 9.70 1.90 -3.11
C LEU A 97 8.78 3.00 -2.54
N LYS A 98 9.35 4.10 -2.01
CA LYS A 98 8.62 5.33 -1.62
C LYS A 98 7.90 6.02 -2.79
N GLU A 99 8.29 5.76 -4.04
CA GLU A 99 7.53 6.26 -5.20
C GLU A 99 6.07 5.76 -5.17
N PHE A 100 5.80 4.60 -4.57
CA PHE A 100 4.46 4.05 -4.39
C PHE A 100 3.55 4.94 -3.50
N ASP A 101 4.10 5.58 -2.46
CA ASP A 101 3.33 6.53 -1.63
C ASP A 101 2.97 7.81 -2.40
N SER A 102 3.88 8.27 -3.25
CA SER A 102 3.68 9.49 -4.05
C SER A 102 2.56 9.36 -5.09
N LYS A 103 2.16 8.13 -5.44
CA LYS A 103 1.11 7.84 -6.43
C LYS A 103 -0.23 7.64 -5.74
N ALA A 104 -1.24 8.41 -6.14
CA ALA A 104 -2.61 8.17 -5.75
C ALA A 104 -3.24 7.11 -6.66
N PHE A 105 -3.05 5.84 -6.31
CA PHE A 105 -3.79 4.72 -6.90
C PHE A 105 -5.23 4.69 -6.40
N ILE A 106 -5.98 5.79 -6.60
CA ILE A 106 -7.36 5.93 -6.17
C ILE A 106 -8.19 6.37 -7.35
N LYS A 107 -9.31 5.69 -7.59
CA LYS A 107 -10.28 6.07 -8.60
C LYS A 107 -11.71 5.93 -8.09
N THR A 108 -12.55 6.90 -8.46
CA THR A 108 -14.00 6.78 -8.31
C THR A 108 -14.67 6.59 -9.66
N PHE A 109 -15.74 5.79 -9.68
CA PHE A 109 -16.59 5.56 -10.84
C PHE A 109 -18.03 5.86 -10.45
N ASP A 110 -18.77 6.54 -11.32
CA ASP A 110 -20.22 6.77 -11.23
C ASP A 110 -20.85 5.98 -12.40
N GLU A 111 -21.43 4.83 -12.10
CA GLU A 111 -22.24 4.05 -13.04
C GLU A 111 -23.60 3.75 -12.42
N ASP A 112 -24.67 4.10 -13.14
CA ASP A 112 -26.07 3.76 -12.83
C ASP A 112 -26.52 4.01 -11.37
N HIS A 113 -26.03 5.10 -10.76
CA HIS A 113 -26.29 5.54 -9.38
C HIS A 113 -25.61 4.72 -8.27
N ILE A 114 -24.57 3.94 -8.60
CA ILE A 114 -23.68 3.32 -7.62
C ILE A 114 -22.32 3.99 -7.70
N ASP A 115 -21.89 4.60 -6.60
CA ASP A 115 -20.52 5.10 -6.47
C ASP A 115 -19.59 3.90 -6.22
N TYR A 116 -18.58 3.73 -7.06
CA TYR A 116 -17.48 2.81 -6.79
C TYR A 116 -16.24 3.59 -6.42
N SER A 117 -15.48 3.08 -5.44
CA SER A 117 -14.18 3.63 -5.04
C SER A 117 -13.16 2.48 -5.07
N CYS A 118 -12.09 2.63 -5.82
CA CYS A 118 -11.02 1.65 -5.93
C CYS A 118 -9.73 2.25 -5.38
N GLU A 119 -9.03 1.53 -4.51
CA GLU A 119 -7.68 1.88 -4.07
C GLU A 119 -6.71 0.69 -4.04
N VAL A 120 -5.42 0.95 -4.23
CA VAL A 120 -4.39 -0.09 -4.01
C VAL A 120 -3.86 0.03 -2.58
N ASP A 121 -4.17 -0.95 -1.75
CA ASP A 121 -3.80 -1.00 -0.34
C ASP A 121 -2.31 -1.28 -0.15
N SER A 122 -1.80 -2.24 -0.94
CA SER A 122 -0.42 -2.68 -0.88
C SER A 122 0.10 -3.23 -2.22
N ILE A 123 1.42 -3.22 -2.37
CA ILE A 123 2.15 -3.89 -3.44
C ILE A 123 3.27 -4.74 -2.85
N THR A 124 3.35 -6.01 -3.28
CA THR A 124 4.43 -6.94 -2.93
C THR A 124 5.32 -7.16 -4.14
N LEU A 125 6.57 -6.71 -4.05
CA LEU A 125 7.58 -6.80 -5.10
C LEU A 125 8.68 -7.77 -4.67
N SER A 126 8.99 -8.77 -5.50
CA SER A 126 9.94 -9.84 -5.14
C SER A 126 11.07 -10.01 -6.16
N ASP A 127 12.29 -10.17 -5.67
CA ASP A 127 13.41 -10.74 -6.41
C ASP A 127 13.76 -12.15 -5.84
N PRO A 128 14.73 -12.88 -6.39
CA PRO A 128 15.08 -14.23 -5.91
C PRO A 128 15.66 -14.30 -4.49
N SER A 129 16.04 -13.16 -3.90
CA SER A 129 16.67 -13.03 -2.58
C SER A 129 15.74 -12.38 -1.57
N ASP A 130 15.00 -11.35 -1.99
CA ASP A 130 14.25 -10.45 -1.12
C ASP A 130 12.80 -10.26 -1.59
N THR A 131 11.88 -10.14 -0.62
CA THR A 131 10.47 -9.76 -0.83
C THR A 131 10.21 -8.44 -0.12
N PHE A 132 9.68 -7.47 -0.85
CA PHE A 132 9.34 -6.13 -0.37
C PHE A 132 7.82 -5.96 -0.39
N GLU A 133 7.18 -5.79 0.76
CA GLU A 133 5.78 -5.37 0.86
C GLU A 133 5.74 -3.87 1.16
N VAL A 134 4.99 -3.11 0.38
CA VAL A 134 4.76 -1.69 0.58
C VAL A 134 3.27 -1.48 0.83
N SER A 135 2.89 -0.95 1.97
CA SER A 135 1.49 -0.83 2.43
C SER A 135 1.13 0.59 2.83
N ARG A 136 -0.16 0.94 2.66
CA ARG A 136 -0.71 2.28 2.94
C ARG A 136 -1.91 2.31 3.90
N ALA A 137 -2.35 1.14 4.40
CA ALA A 137 -3.64 0.98 5.08
C ALA A 137 -3.87 1.90 6.30
N THR A 138 -2.80 2.32 6.99
CA THR A 138 -2.86 3.28 8.11
C THR A 138 -1.67 4.24 8.17
N SER A 139 -0.50 3.80 7.67
CA SER A 139 0.72 4.58 7.52
C SER A 139 1.54 3.97 6.38
N PHE A 140 2.44 4.74 5.78
CA PHE A 140 3.37 4.21 4.78
C PHE A 140 4.42 3.32 5.45
N ILE A 141 4.43 2.03 5.12
CA ILE A 141 5.37 1.06 5.65
C ILE A 141 5.99 0.28 4.48
N ILE A 142 7.31 0.07 4.53
CA ILE A 142 8.00 -0.92 3.69
C ILE A 142 8.53 -2.03 4.59
N MET A 143 8.20 -3.27 4.25
CA MET A 143 8.70 -4.48 4.89
C MET A 143 9.58 -5.24 3.90
N LYS A 144 10.81 -5.59 4.30
CA LYS A 144 11.72 -6.48 3.58
C LYS A 144 11.81 -7.81 4.31
N ASN A 145 11.37 -8.90 3.69
CA ASN A 145 11.33 -10.25 4.27
C ASN A 145 10.69 -10.28 5.67
N GLU A 146 9.47 -9.73 5.81
CA GLU A 146 8.73 -9.61 7.08
C GLU A 146 9.38 -8.71 8.16
N HIS A 147 10.44 -7.96 7.83
CA HIS A 147 11.10 -7.01 8.73
C HIS A 147 10.98 -5.58 8.20
N TYR A 148 10.88 -4.58 9.09
CA TYR A 148 10.83 -3.18 8.67
C TYR A 148 12.09 -2.77 7.88
N PHE A 149 11.89 -2.13 6.73
CA PHE A 149 12.96 -1.72 5.82
C PHE A 149 13.12 -0.21 5.80
N SER A 150 14.23 0.28 6.37
CA SER A 150 14.62 1.69 6.35
C SER A 150 16.14 1.78 6.18
N PRO A 151 16.65 2.62 5.26
CA PRO A 151 18.06 2.71 4.90
C PRO A 151 18.84 3.69 5.78
N THR A 152 18.16 4.32 6.75
CA THR A 152 18.78 5.16 7.78
C THR A 152 19.89 4.33 8.46
N PRO A 153 21.13 4.85 8.63
CA PRO A 153 22.26 4.00 8.95
C PRO A 153 22.12 3.24 10.28
N THR A 154 21.67 1.99 10.18
CA THR A 154 21.62 0.99 11.25
C THR A 154 23.02 0.76 11.85
N ALA A 155 24.09 1.20 11.17
CA ALA A 155 25.48 1.15 11.65
C ALA A 155 25.98 2.41 12.38
N THR A 156 25.25 3.53 12.37
CA THR A 156 25.58 4.74 13.16
C THR A 156 24.54 4.99 14.25
N ALA A 157 23.26 4.71 13.99
CA ALA A 157 22.22 4.69 15.03
C ALA A 157 22.59 3.68 16.14
N TYR A 158 22.81 2.40 15.79
CA TYR A 158 23.18 1.36 16.77
C TYR A 158 24.63 1.42 17.26
N LYS A 159 25.35 2.52 16.99
CA LYS A 159 26.70 2.77 17.55
C LYS A 159 26.79 4.01 18.42
N VAL A 160 25.65 4.68 18.63
CA VAL A 160 25.43 5.71 19.66
C VAL A 160 24.25 5.32 20.57
N LEU A 161 23.29 4.52 20.10
CA LEU A 161 22.15 3.98 20.87
C LEU A 161 22.51 2.80 21.81
N ASP A 162 23.73 2.78 22.36
CA ASP A 162 24.07 1.90 23.51
C ASP A 162 23.92 2.67 24.86
N GLU A 163 23.53 3.95 24.83
CA GLU A 163 23.31 4.79 26.02
C GLU A 163 21.90 5.43 26.12
N VAL A 164 21.06 5.42 25.08
CA VAL A 164 19.70 6.02 25.10
C VAL A 164 18.67 5.03 24.56
N ASP A 165 17.62 4.80 25.35
CA ASP A 165 16.48 3.93 25.01
C ASP A 165 15.45 4.68 24.14
N ASP A 166 14.92 4.04 23.10
CA ASP A 166 13.76 4.51 22.31
C ASP A 166 12.61 4.98 23.21
N SER A 167 12.41 4.32 24.36
CA SER A 167 11.37 4.69 25.31
C SER A 167 11.61 6.05 25.96
N GLU A 168 12.87 6.50 26.13
CA GLU A 168 13.20 7.84 26.61
C GLU A 168 12.93 8.89 25.53
N ILE A 169 13.29 8.59 24.28
CA ILE A 169 13.06 9.47 23.12
C ILE A 169 11.57 9.69 22.94
N TYR A 170 10.80 8.59 22.89
CA TYR A 170 9.34 8.62 22.85
C TYR A 170 8.73 9.39 24.02
N SER A 171 9.17 9.11 25.26
CA SER A 171 8.63 9.76 26.46
C SER A 171 8.91 11.27 26.47
N TYR A 172 10.10 11.68 26.00
CA TYR A 172 10.45 13.08 25.84
C TYR A 172 9.59 13.77 24.77
N MET A 173 9.43 13.16 23.59
CA MET A 173 8.59 13.70 22.52
C MET A 173 7.13 13.82 22.96
N LYS A 174 6.59 12.82 23.68
CA LYS A 174 5.24 12.88 24.24
C LYS A 174 5.07 14.02 25.25
N ASP A 175 6.07 14.26 26.10
CA ASP A 175 6.11 15.39 27.04
C ASP A 175 6.20 16.75 26.31
N GLN A 176 6.99 16.86 25.24
CA GLN A 176 7.03 18.09 24.42
C GLN A 176 5.69 18.33 23.70
N TYR A 177 5.10 17.29 23.12
CA TYR A 177 3.76 17.32 22.53
C TYR A 177 2.73 17.84 23.53
N ASP A 178 2.67 17.24 24.74
CA ASP A 178 1.67 17.61 25.75
C ASP A 178 1.85 19.05 26.24
N LYS A 179 3.09 19.55 26.33
CA LYS A 179 3.40 20.95 26.69
C LYS A 179 3.02 21.96 25.61
N LEU A 180 3.18 21.61 24.34
CA LEU A 180 2.88 22.51 23.23
C LEU A 180 1.38 22.56 22.91
N THR A 181 0.68 21.43 23.09
CA THR A 181 -0.71 21.25 22.64
C THR A 181 -1.76 21.30 23.76
N ASP A 182 -1.36 21.58 25.01
CA ASP A 182 -2.21 21.43 26.21
C ASP A 182 -2.86 20.03 26.27
N SER A 183 -2.02 19.00 26.16
CA SER A 183 -2.39 17.58 26.02
C SER A 183 -3.40 17.31 24.88
N GLY A 184 -3.09 17.81 23.68
CA GLY A 184 -3.84 17.61 22.45
C GLY A 184 -4.98 18.60 22.19
N LYS A 185 -5.34 19.47 23.14
CA LYS A 185 -6.48 20.40 23.01
C LYS A 185 -6.28 21.47 21.94
N SER A 186 -5.04 21.89 21.68
CA SER A 186 -4.69 22.87 20.65
C SER A 186 -3.78 22.29 19.57
N TYR A 187 -3.91 20.99 19.29
CA TYR A 187 -3.07 20.31 18.31
C TYR A 187 -3.32 20.80 16.88
N ASP A 188 -2.23 20.88 16.13
CA ASP A 188 -2.11 21.25 14.73
C ASP A 188 -0.89 20.48 14.21
N PRO A 189 -1.06 19.47 13.34
CA PRO A 189 0.05 18.61 12.89
C PRO A 189 1.12 19.39 12.11
N GLN A 190 0.72 20.41 11.34
CA GLN A 190 1.66 21.16 10.48
C GLN A 190 2.64 22.02 11.28
N TYR A 191 2.27 22.39 12.51
CA TYR A 191 3.11 23.17 13.41
C TYR A 191 3.73 22.34 14.53
N HIS A 192 2.98 21.42 15.14
CA HIS A 192 3.43 20.73 16.35
C HIS A 192 4.36 19.56 16.07
N ASP A 193 4.10 18.74 15.05
CA ASP A 193 4.90 17.54 14.80
C ASP A 193 6.35 17.89 14.41
N PRO A 194 6.61 18.85 13.49
CA PRO A 194 7.97 19.29 13.20
C PRO A 194 8.68 19.86 14.43
N VAL A 195 7.98 20.65 15.25
CA VAL A 195 8.56 21.28 16.44
C VAL A 195 8.86 20.27 17.56
N VAL A 196 8.06 19.21 17.71
CA VAL A 196 8.35 18.11 18.65
C VAL A 196 9.53 17.28 18.15
N ALA A 197 9.59 16.99 16.85
CA ALA A 197 10.68 16.28 16.21
C ALA A 197 12.02 17.04 16.32
N GLU A 198 12.05 18.33 15.99
CA GLU A 198 13.23 19.21 16.14
C GLU A 198 13.74 19.26 17.59
N LYS A 199 12.85 19.30 18.59
CA LYS A 199 13.25 19.29 20.01
C LYS A 199 13.93 17.99 20.42
N ALA A 200 13.48 16.85 19.89
CA ALA A 200 14.10 15.56 20.14
C ALA A 200 15.42 15.41 19.37
N ALA A 201 15.48 15.89 18.13
CA ALA A 201 16.70 16.02 17.34
C ALA A 201 17.80 16.77 18.13
N ASP A 202 17.48 17.96 18.63
CA ASP A 202 18.36 18.78 19.47
C ASP A 202 18.79 18.08 20.76
N LYS A 203 17.85 17.42 21.47
CA LYS A 203 18.13 16.77 22.76
C LYS A 203 19.04 15.55 22.60
N PHE A 204 18.77 14.71 21.61
CA PHE A 204 19.40 13.39 21.46
C PHE A 204 20.48 13.36 20.37
N ASN A 205 20.82 14.52 19.77
CA ASN A 205 21.83 14.66 18.72
C ASN A 205 21.55 13.71 17.53
N MET A 206 20.31 13.76 17.04
CA MET A 206 19.82 13.06 15.85
C MET A 206 19.13 14.07 14.91
N THR A 207 18.58 13.62 13.80
CA THR A 207 17.74 14.43 12.91
C THR A 207 16.28 14.45 13.39
N ALA A 208 15.51 15.45 12.94
CA ALA A 208 14.07 15.51 13.21
C ALA A 208 13.33 14.35 12.54
N GLU A 209 13.79 13.89 11.37
CA GLU A 209 13.23 12.74 10.66
C GLU A 209 13.41 11.45 11.47
N GLU A 210 14.62 11.18 11.99
CA GLU A 210 14.89 10.05 12.89
C GLU A 210 14.03 10.11 14.17
N ALA A 211 13.88 11.29 14.77
CA ALA A 211 13.03 11.46 15.95
C ALA A 211 11.55 11.16 15.66
N ALA A 212 11.02 11.66 14.54
CA ALA A 212 9.65 11.40 14.10
C ALA A 212 9.42 9.90 13.80
N GLU A 213 10.37 9.26 13.10
CA GLU A 213 10.35 7.81 12.82
C GLU A 213 10.35 6.99 14.12
N ILE A 214 11.19 7.33 15.11
CA ILE A 214 11.20 6.67 16.42
C ILE A 214 9.85 6.83 17.14
N TYR A 215 9.24 8.02 17.10
CA TYR A 215 7.96 8.26 17.76
C TYR A 215 6.84 7.39 17.17
N VAL A 216 6.70 7.38 15.84
CA VAL A 216 5.72 6.55 15.12
C VAL A 216 5.97 5.07 15.38
N ASN A 217 7.21 4.60 15.18
CA ASN A 217 7.57 3.19 15.36
C ASN A 217 7.42 2.72 16.82
N PHE A 218 7.55 3.60 17.81
CA PHE A 218 7.33 3.26 19.22
C PHE A 218 5.84 3.25 19.62
N GLN A 219 4.98 4.01 18.94
CA GLN A 219 3.52 3.87 19.09
C GLN A 219 3.05 2.53 18.53
N ILE A 220 3.43 2.20 17.29
CA ILE A 220 3.05 0.94 16.64
C ILE A 220 3.50 -0.29 17.47
N ARG A 221 4.70 -0.26 18.06
CA ARG A 221 5.22 -1.34 18.93
C ARG A 221 4.47 -1.50 20.29
N LYS A 222 3.55 -0.60 20.63
CA LYS A 222 2.81 -0.60 21.90
C LYS A 222 1.33 -0.94 21.78
N GLU A 223 0.79 -1.03 20.57
CA GLU A 223 -0.60 -1.42 20.27
C GLU A 223 -0.73 -2.93 20.05
#